data_AF-A0A223I0G2-F1
#
_entry.id   AF-A0A223I0G2-F1
#
_cell.length_a   1.000
_cell.length_b   1.000
_cell.length_c   1.000
_cell.angle_alpha   90.00
_cell.angle_beta   90.00
_cell.angle_gamma   90.00
#
_symmetry.space_group_name_H-M   'P 1'
#
loop_
_entity.id
_entity.type
_entity.pdbx_description
1 polymer ?
#
loop_
_entity_poly.entity_id
_entity_poly.type
_entity_poly.pdbx_seq_one_letter_code
_entity_poly.pdbx_strand_id
1 'polypeptide(L)'
;MATKRINLSFSIDREDDAKVYSILSAQKYKTDYVIKAVLSFMEKGNKTLDKEKIKEAVKEALREYGIDSKDLNKIENNEEKLPREIFDMFNSL
;
A
#
# COMPACT_ATOMS: atom_id res chain seq x y z
N MET A 1 -16.41 29.83 -6.03
CA MET A 1 -16.57 28.35 -5.99
C MET A 1 -17.76 28.01 -5.10
N ALA A 2 -18.65 27.13 -5.54
CA ALA A 2 -19.78 26.68 -4.72
C ALA A 2 -19.33 25.60 -3.72
N THR A 3 -19.72 25.73 -2.46
CA THR A 3 -19.44 24.74 -1.41
C THR A 3 -20.72 23.98 -1.08
N LYS A 4 -20.67 22.66 -1.08
CA LYS A 4 -21.74 21.78 -0.58
C LYS A 4 -21.24 21.02 0.65
N ARG A 5 -22.13 20.82 1.62
CA ARG A 5 -21.83 20.10 2.88
C ARG A 5 -22.57 18.77 2.91
N ILE A 6 -22.00 17.80 3.59
CA ILE A 6 -22.56 16.47 3.84
C ILE A 6 -22.63 16.31 5.37
N ASN A 7 -23.75 15.78 5.87
CA ASN A 7 -23.90 15.45 7.28
C ASN A 7 -23.53 13.99 7.49
N LEU A 8 -22.71 13.72 8.51
CA LEU A 8 -22.31 12.39 8.94
C LEU A 8 -22.73 12.19 10.40
N SER A 9 -23.25 11.00 10.71
CA SER A 9 -23.56 10.58 12.07
C SER A 9 -22.79 9.30 12.41
N PHE A 10 -22.23 9.25 13.61
CA PHE A 10 -21.43 8.14 14.12
C PHE A 10 -22.11 7.58 15.37
N SER A 11 -22.36 6.27 15.41
CA SER A 11 -22.85 5.60 16.62
C SER A 11 -21.66 5.30 17.54
N ILE A 12 -21.69 5.76 18.79
CA ILE A 12 -20.60 5.49 19.75
C ILE A 12 -20.62 4.04 20.24
N ASP A 13 -21.75 3.35 20.06
CA ASP A 13 -21.91 1.93 20.41
C ASP A 13 -21.24 1.00 19.37
N ARG A 14 -20.94 1.52 18.17
CA ARG A 14 -20.23 0.78 17.12
C ARG A 14 -18.75 1.13 17.18
N GLU A 15 -17.91 0.13 17.42
CA GLU A 15 -16.47 0.32 17.65
C GLU A 15 -15.79 1.12 16.53
N ASP A 16 -16.05 0.78 15.27
CA ASP A 16 -15.45 1.47 14.12
C ASP A 16 -15.93 2.92 14.00
N ASP A 17 -17.22 3.17 14.20
CA ASP A 17 -17.80 4.52 14.17
C ASP A 17 -17.19 5.39 15.28
N ALA A 18 -17.04 4.84 16.50
CA ALA A 18 -16.42 5.53 17.62
C ALA A 18 -14.94 5.87 17.36
N LYS A 19 -14.18 4.93 16.77
CA LYS A 19 -12.79 5.17 16.35
C LYS A 19 -12.69 6.27 15.31
N VAL A 20 -13.48 6.19 14.23
CA VAL A 20 -13.47 7.18 13.16
C VAL A 20 -13.91 8.55 13.69
N TYR A 21 -14.92 8.59 14.56
CA TYR A 21 -15.35 9.81 15.22
C TYR A 21 -14.22 10.45 16.04
N SER A 22 -13.50 9.66 16.86
CA SER A 22 -12.37 10.15 17.65
C SER A 22 -11.24 10.70 16.77
N ILE A 23 -10.96 10.04 15.65
CA ILE A 23 -9.92 10.48 14.71
C ILE A 23 -10.32 11.81 14.06
N LEU A 24 -11.53 11.89 13.50
CA LEU A 24 -12.02 13.07 12.78
C LEU A 24 -12.22 14.26 13.73
N SER A 25 -12.77 14.03 14.92
CA SER A 25 -13.01 15.09 15.91
C SER A 25 -11.70 15.82 16.27
N ALA A 26 -10.59 15.09 16.41
CA ALA A 26 -9.26 15.63 16.70
C ALA A 26 -8.61 16.41 15.53
N GLN A 27 -9.09 16.26 14.29
CA GLN A 27 -8.49 16.96 13.15
C GLN A 27 -8.93 18.43 13.07
N LYS A 28 -7.97 19.35 12.89
CA LYS A 28 -8.24 20.77 12.62
C LYS A 28 -8.95 20.99 11.28
N TYR A 29 -8.60 20.22 10.25
CA TYR A 29 -9.14 20.33 8.89
C TYR A 29 -9.83 19.03 8.46
N LYS A 30 -11.02 18.77 9.01
CA LYS A 30 -11.78 17.51 8.85
C LYS A 30 -12.08 17.17 7.39
N THR A 31 -12.52 18.14 6.61
CA THR A 31 -12.87 17.94 5.18
C THR A 31 -11.65 17.51 4.35
N ASP A 32 -10.49 18.14 4.58
CA ASP A 32 -9.25 17.79 3.88
C ASP A 32 -8.78 16.37 4.23
N TYR A 33 -8.87 16.02 5.52
CA TYR A 33 -8.56 14.68 5.99
C TYR A 33 -9.45 13.62 5.31
N VAL A 34 -10.76 13.85 5.26
CA VAL A 34 -11.72 12.94 4.61
C VAL A 34 -11.44 12.82 3.11
N ILE A 35 -11.14 13.93 2.41
CA ILE A 35 -10.78 13.90 0.98
C ILE A 35 -9.57 12.98 0.75
N LYS A 36 -8.49 13.18 1.52
CA LYS A 36 -7.27 12.36 1.40
C LYS A 36 -7.55 10.89 1.71
N ALA A 37 -8.27 10.61 2.79
CA ALA A 37 -8.60 9.24 3.18
C ALA A 37 -9.44 8.50 2.12
N VAL A 38 -10.47 9.15 1.57
CA VAL A 38 -11.33 8.56 0.53
C VAL A 38 -10.55 8.35 -0.77
N LEU A 39 -9.79 9.35 -1.23
CA LEU A 39 -8.98 9.20 -2.44
C LEU A 39 -7.93 8.10 -2.29
N SER A 40 -7.20 8.05 -1.17
CA SER A 40 -6.23 6.98 -0.90
C SER A 40 -6.88 5.60 -0.81
N PHE A 41 -8.08 5.48 -0.24
CA PHE A 41 -8.80 4.22 -0.18
C PHE A 41 -9.21 3.75 -1.58
N MET A 42 -9.75 4.65 -2.40
CA MET A 42 -10.13 4.35 -3.78
C MET A 42 -8.92 4.03 -4.67
N GLU A 43 -7.82 4.76 -4.51
CA GLU A 43 -6.56 4.49 -5.20
C GLU A 43 -5.94 3.16 -4.79
N LYS A 44 -6.01 2.77 -3.51
CA LYS A 44 -5.59 1.44 -3.04
C LYS A 44 -6.49 0.32 -3.55
N GLY A 45 -7.79 0.57 -3.71
CA GLY A 45 -8.71 -0.36 -4.37
C GLY A 45 -8.38 -0.59 -5.85
N ASN A 46 -7.85 0.43 -6.54
CA ASN A 46 -7.37 0.35 -7.92
C ASN A 46 -5.91 -0.12 -8.04
N LYS A 47 -5.11 0.06 -7.00
CA LYS A 47 -3.79 -0.54 -6.84
C LYS A 47 -3.96 -1.86 -6.08
N THR A 48 -4.54 -2.88 -6.72
CA THR A 48 -4.00 -4.21 -6.49
C THR A 48 -2.51 -4.06 -6.76
N LEU A 49 -1.68 -4.12 -5.71
CA LEU A 49 -0.25 -4.34 -5.85
C LEU A 49 -0.15 -5.47 -6.85
N ASP A 50 0.25 -5.11 -8.06
CA ASP A 50 0.14 -6.00 -9.19
C ASP A 50 1.19 -7.06 -8.95
N LYS A 51 0.76 -8.14 -8.30
CA LYS A 51 1.65 -9.21 -7.83
C LYS A 51 2.43 -9.75 -9.02
N GLU A 52 1.91 -9.63 -10.24
CA GLU A 52 2.63 -9.97 -11.45
C GLU A 52 3.74 -8.97 -11.75
N LYS A 53 3.48 -7.65 -11.68
CA LYS A 53 4.57 -6.64 -11.82
C LYS A 53 5.66 -6.78 -10.77
N ILE A 54 5.29 -7.05 -9.52
CA ILE A 54 6.26 -7.29 -8.44
C ILE A 54 7.06 -8.56 -8.73
N LYS A 55 6.40 -9.64 -9.18
CA LYS A 55 7.09 -10.89 -9.56
C LYS A 55 8.02 -10.69 -10.74
N GLU A 56 7.63 -9.92 -11.75
CA GLU A 56 8.48 -9.64 -12.91
C GLU A 56 9.68 -8.78 -12.52
N ALA A 57 9.49 -7.72 -11.72
CA ALA A 57 10.59 -6.90 -11.22
C ALA A 57 11.61 -7.75 -10.40
N VAL A 58 11.13 -8.68 -9.57
CA VAL A 58 12.01 -9.59 -8.83
C VAL A 58 12.75 -10.57 -9.75
N LYS A 59 12.07 -11.14 -10.75
CA LYS A 59 12.71 -12.05 -11.71
C LYS A 59 13.78 -11.34 -12.54
N GLU A 60 13.52 -10.10 -12.94
CA GLU A 60 14.46 -9.26 -13.67
C GLU A 60 15.71 -8.98 -12.83
N ALA A 61 15.52 -8.57 -11.57
CA ALA A 61 16.61 -8.34 -10.62
C ALA A 61 17.49 -9.58 -10.43
N LEU A 62 16.86 -10.75 -10.24
CA LEU A 62 17.58 -12.01 -10.06
C LEU A 62 18.40 -12.37 -11.32
N ARG A 63 17.87 -12.13 -12.52
CA ARG A 63 18.59 -12.35 -13.78
C ARG A 63 19.78 -11.41 -13.94
N GLU A 64 19.62 -10.13 -13.60
CA GLU A 64 20.73 -9.17 -13.65
C GLU A 64 21.88 -9.56 -12.71
N TYR A 65 21.57 -10.20 -11.59
CA TYR A 65 22.54 -10.78 -10.66
C TYR A 65 23.02 -12.19 -11.05
N GLY A 66 22.62 -12.71 -12.21
CA GLY A 66 23.04 -14.03 -12.70
C GLY A 66 22.40 -15.22 -11.99
N ILE A 67 21.29 -15.00 -11.26
CA ILE A 67 20.51 -16.04 -10.59
C ILE A 67 19.42 -16.51 -11.56
N ASP A 68 19.65 -17.67 -12.19
CA ASP A 68 18.71 -18.24 -13.15
C ASP A 68 17.59 -19.03 -12.46
N SER A 69 16.43 -19.14 -13.12
CA SER A 69 15.23 -19.76 -12.54
C SER A 69 15.39 -21.25 -12.19
N LYS A 70 16.41 -21.91 -12.74
CA LYS A 70 16.77 -23.31 -12.42
C LYS A 70 17.45 -23.45 -11.06
N ASP A 71 18.07 -22.38 -10.56
CA ASP A 71 18.72 -22.36 -9.25
C ASP A 71 17.75 -22.01 -8.13
N LEU A 72 16.61 -21.35 -8.41
CA LEU A 72 15.55 -21.04 -7.43
C LEU A 72 15.05 -22.26 -6.67
N ASN A 73 14.94 -23.43 -7.33
CA ASN A 73 14.51 -24.69 -6.70
C ASN A 73 15.58 -25.31 -5.76
N LYS A 74 16.82 -24.79 -5.79
CA LYS A 74 17.93 -25.18 -4.90
C LYS A 74 18.22 -24.14 -3.82
N ILE A 75 17.53 -22.99 -3.83
CA ILE A 75 17.63 -21.99 -2.76
C ILE A 75 16.76 -22.52 -1.61
N GLU A 76 17.30 -23.45 -0.84
CA GLU A 76 16.86 -23.64 0.55
C GLU A 76 17.02 -22.29 1.24
N ASN A 77 15.89 -21.64 1.57
CA ASN A 77 15.67 -20.56 2.55
C ASN A 77 16.89 -19.81 3.11
N ASN A 78 17.84 -19.39 2.26
CA ASN A 78 18.98 -18.59 2.65
C ASN A 78 18.73 -17.18 2.16
N GLU A 79 18.01 -16.42 2.98
CA GLU A 79 17.78 -14.98 2.85
C GLU A 79 19.10 -14.20 2.67
N GLU A 80 20.24 -14.80 3.02
CA GLU A 80 21.59 -14.22 2.88
C GLU A 80 22.09 -14.07 1.43
N LYS A 81 21.46 -14.69 0.43
CA LYS A 81 21.90 -14.61 -0.98
C LYS A 81 21.18 -13.58 -1.84
N LEU A 82 20.13 -12.93 -1.33
CA LEU A 82 19.44 -11.88 -2.06
C LEU A 82 20.19 -10.55 -1.85
N PRO A 83 20.83 -9.98 -2.89
CA PRO A 83 21.46 -8.67 -2.80
C PRO A 83 20.43 -7.63 -2.36
N ARG A 84 20.81 -6.74 -1.44
CA ARG A 84 19.90 -5.68 -0.93
C ARG A 84 19.45 -4.75 -2.05
N GLU A 85 20.29 -4.64 -3.08
CA GLU A 85 20.10 -3.87 -4.29
C GLU A 85 18.88 -4.34 -5.11
N ILE A 86 18.40 -5.58 -4.94
CA ILE A 86 17.13 -6.04 -5.53
C ILE A 86 15.96 -5.22 -5.01
N PHE A 87 16.01 -4.81 -3.73
CA PHE A 87 14.92 -4.04 -3.15
C PHE A 87 14.89 -2.59 -3.63
N ASP A 88 16.02 -2.08 -4.13
CA ASP A 88 16.08 -0.73 -4.70
C ASP A 88 15.27 -0.62 -6.00
N MET A 89 15.03 -1.73 -6.69
CA MET A 89 14.17 -1.79 -7.88
C MET A 89 12.68 -1.60 -7.56
N PHE A 90 12.26 -1.74 -6.30
CA PHE A 90 10.89 -1.38 -5.90
C PHE A 90 10.68 0.12 -5.76
N ASN A 91 11.74 0.92 -5.75
CA ASN A 91 11.62 2.38 -5.69
C ASN A 91 11.13 2.99 -7.02
N SER A 92 11.10 2.20 -8.11
CA SER A 92 10.62 2.61 -9.44
C SER A 92 9.18 2.14 -9.76
N LEU A 93 8.51 1.46 -8.83
CA LEU A 93 7.11 0.98 -8.92
C LEU A 93 6.13 1.93 -8.22
#